data_AF-A0A3M2B897-F1
#
_entry.id   AF-A0A3M2B897-F1
#
_cell.length_a   1.000
_cell.length_b   1.000
_cell.length_c   1.000
_cell.angle_alpha   90.00
_cell.angle_beta   90.00
_cell.angle_gamma   90.00
#
_symmetry.space_group_name_H-M   'P 1'
#
loop_
_entity.id
_entity.type
_entity.pdbx_description
1 polymer ?
#
loop_
_entity_poly.entity_id
_entity_poly.type
_entity_poly.pdbx_seq_one_letter_code
_entity_poly.pdbx_strand_id
1 'polypeptide(L)'
;MYATTMVRLPVPEARSHLFEYGVLAMLVYHALLERRGNGRPVRWAAPSAVVVVTLVGWLDEVLQFFLPNRTYDLVDVGFNAIAATMGVGATALMGWARRWDVRLGRRRGGRAQ
;
A
#
# COMPACT_ATOMS: atom_id res chain seq x y z
N MET A 1 40.85 0.74 11.29
CA MET A 1 40.28 0.52 12.63
C MET A 1 38.77 0.65 12.52
N TYR A 2 38.13 -0.52 12.47
CA TYR A 2 36.72 -0.75 12.14
C TYR A 2 35.80 -0.47 13.32
N ALA A 3 35.53 0.80 13.65
CA ALA A 3 34.61 1.13 14.74
C ALA A 3 33.42 2.00 14.33
N THR A 4 33.45 2.64 13.15
CA THR A 4 32.38 3.55 12.70
C THR A 4 31.42 2.96 11.67
N THR A 5 31.57 1.70 11.27
CA THR A 5 30.62 1.04 10.35
C THR A 5 29.47 0.33 11.06
N MET A 6 29.53 0.17 12.39
CA MET A 6 28.51 -0.53 13.20
C MET A 6 27.29 0.35 13.59
N VAL A 7 27.13 1.53 12.97
CA VAL A 7 25.91 2.37 13.10
C VAL A 7 25.16 2.53 11.78
N ARG A 8 25.69 2.00 10.66
CA ARG A 8 24.91 1.89 9.42
C ARG A 8 24.08 0.62 9.47
N LEU A 9 22.93 0.70 10.13
CA LEU A 9 21.84 -0.25 9.92
C LEU A 9 21.63 -0.39 8.39
N PRO A 10 21.86 -1.58 7.79
CA PRO A 10 21.61 -1.80 6.38
C PRO A 10 20.10 -2.01 6.18
N VAL A 11 19.30 -0.98 6.49
CA VAL A 11 17.86 -0.94 6.24
C VAL A 11 17.34 0.44 5.77
N PRO A 12 18.07 1.27 4.96
CA PRO A 12 17.43 2.44 4.34
C PRO A 12 16.48 2.05 3.18
N GLU A 13 16.82 1.00 2.42
CA GLU A 13 16.12 0.64 1.17
C GLU A 13 14.74 0.02 1.45
N ALA A 14 14.67 -1.01 2.32
CA ALA A 14 13.41 -1.67 2.69
C ALA A 14 12.38 -0.73 3.36
N ARG A 15 12.82 0.33 4.05
CA ARG A 15 11.90 1.34 4.64
C ARG A 15 11.30 2.26 3.58
N SER A 16 12.05 2.57 2.53
CA SER A 16 11.60 3.45 1.45
C SER A 16 10.54 2.72 0.61
N HIS A 17 10.77 1.45 0.29
CA HIS A 17 9.80 0.63 -0.44
C HIS A 17 8.49 0.43 0.32
N LEU A 18 8.55 0.20 1.64
CA LEU A 18 7.33 0.09 2.44
C LEU A 18 6.45 1.35 2.34
N PHE A 19 7.08 2.53 2.33
CA PHE A 19 6.38 3.80 2.23
C PHE A 19 5.88 4.07 0.81
N GLU A 20 6.76 3.96 -0.20
CA GLU A 20 6.44 4.23 -1.61
C GLU A 20 5.30 3.34 -2.13
N TYR A 21 5.46 2.02 -1.99
CA TYR A 21 4.47 1.08 -2.46
C TYR A 21 3.21 1.05 -1.58
N GLY A 22 3.33 1.39 -0.29
CA GLY A 22 2.19 1.59 0.60
C GLY A 22 1.31 2.78 0.16
N VAL A 23 1.93 3.91 -0.16
CA VAL A 23 1.24 5.10 -0.69
C VAL A 23 0.66 4.82 -2.08
N LEU A 24 1.43 4.17 -2.96
CA LEU A 24 0.95 3.77 -4.29
C LEU A 24 -0.30 2.89 -4.18
N ALA A 25 -0.30 1.92 -3.27
CA ALA A 25 -1.44 1.02 -3.08
C ALA A 25 -2.68 1.73 -2.54
N MET A 26 -2.50 2.72 -1.66
CA MET A 26 -3.59 3.60 -1.22
C MET A 26 -4.19 4.37 -2.41
N LEU A 27 -3.36 4.99 -3.25
CA LEU A 27 -3.83 5.75 -4.41
C LEU A 27 -4.55 4.87 -5.44
N VAL A 28 -3.99 3.71 -5.77
CA VAL A 28 -4.62 2.74 -6.69
C VAL A 28 -5.95 2.26 -6.15
N TYR A 29 -6.04 1.97 -4.84
CA TYR A 29 -7.28 1.58 -4.20
C TYR A 29 -8.34 2.69 -4.27
N HIS A 30 -7.96 3.94 -4.01
CA HIS A 30 -8.86 5.09 -4.14
C HIS A 30 -9.33 5.30 -5.58
N ALA A 31 -8.44 5.19 -6.57
CA ALA A 31 -8.80 5.27 -7.98
C ALA A 31 -9.81 4.18 -8.39
N LEU A 32 -9.65 2.96 -7.86
CA LEU A 32 -10.57 1.85 -8.11
C LEU A 32 -11.93 2.05 -7.43
N LEU A 33 -11.97 2.64 -6.24
CA LEU A 33 -13.21 3.03 -5.58
C LEU A 33 -13.94 4.15 -6.34
N GLU A 34 -13.22 5.16 -6.80
CA GLU A 34 -13.77 6.24 -7.61
C GLU A 34 -14.35 5.71 -8.93
N ARG A 35 -13.62 4.78 -9.57
CA ARG A 35 -14.09 4.10 -10.79
C ARG A 35 -15.37 3.29 -10.56
N ARG A 36 -15.54 2.70 -9.36
CA ARG A 36 -16.77 2.03 -8.95
C ARG A 36 -17.93 3.01 -8.76
N GLY A 37 -17.66 4.19 -8.18
CA GLY A 37 -18.64 5.27 -8.01
C GLY A 37 -19.16 5.81 -9.34
N ASN A 38 -18.29 5.90 -10.35
CA ASN A 38 -18.61 6.33 -11.71
C ASN A 38 -19.26 5.23 -12.59
N GLY A 39 -19.90 4.23 -11.98
CA GLY A 39 -20.73 3.23 -12.69
C GLY A 39 -19.97 2.09 -13.38
N ARG A 40 -18.63 2.02 -13.26
CA ARG A 40 -17.85 0.90 -13.84
C ARG A 40 -17.75 -0.25 -12.83
N PRO A 41 -17.98 -1.51 -13.24
CA PRO A 41 -18.03 -2.64 -12.30
C PRO A 41 -16.62 -3.03 -11.83
N VAL A 42 -16.17 -2.45 -10.71
CA VAL A 42 -14.97 -2.89 -10.00
C VAL A 42 -15.40 -3.70 -8.77
N ARG A 43 -15.49 -5.02 -8.93
CA ARG A 43 -15.95 -5.95 -7.87
C ARG A 43 -14.88 -6.23 -6.81
N TRP A 44 -13.59 -6.13 -7.18
CA TRP A 44 -12.46 -6.61 -6.39
C TRP A 44 -11.41 -5.52 -6.16
N ALA A 45 -11.83 -4.30 -5.79
CA ALA A 45 -10.97 -3.11 -5.72
C ALA A 45 -9.73 -3.27 -4.81
N ALA A 46 -9.87 -3.89 -3.64
CA ALA A 46 -8.76 -4.10 -2.71
C ALA A 46 -7.70 -5.09 -3.25
N PRO A 47 -8.04 -6.35 -3.60
CA PRO A 47 -7.05 -7.28 -4.14
C PRO A 47 -6.51 -6.87 -5.52
N SER A 48 -7.31 -6.18 -6.35
CA SER A 48 -6.78 -5.61 -7.60
C SER A 48 -5.76 -4.50 -7.36
N ALA A 49 -5.94 -3.66 -6.33
CA ALA A 49 -4.93 -2.68 -5.95
C ALA A 49 -3.62 -3.35 -5.52
N VAL A 50 -3.70 -4.39 -4.69
CA VAL A 50 -2.51 -5.15 -4.25
C VAL A 50 -1.79 -5.77 -5.45
N VAL A 51 -2.53 -6.46 -6.34
CA VAL A 51 -1.92 -7.08 -7.54
C VAL A 51 -1.27 -6.04 -8.44
N VAL A 52 -1.92 -4.90 -8.70
CA VAL A 52 -1.38 -3.84 -9.55
C VAL A 52 -0.08 -3.30 -8.94
N VAL A 53 -0.05 -3.00 -7.65
CA VAL A 53 1.15 -2.45 -6.98
C VAL A 53 2.28 -3.47 -6.95
N THR A 54 1.99 -4.74 -6.68
CA THR A 54 2.99 -5.80 -6.74
C THR A 54 3.58 -5.95 -8.15
N LEU A 55 2.77 -5.84 -9.20
CA LEU A 55 3.24 -5.88 -10.58
C LEU A 55 4.10 -4.66 -10.95
N VAL A 56 3.74 -3.47 -10.44
CA VAL A 56 4.57 -2.26 -10.62
C VAL A 56 5.91 -2.44 -9.92
N GLY A 57 5.92 -2.91 -8.68
CA GLY A 57 7.18 -3.17 -7.95
C GLY A 57 8.03 -4.26 -8.59
N TRP A 58 7.41 -5.27 -9.18
CA TRP A 58 8.14 -6.27 -9.97
C TRP A 58 8.73 -5.68 -11.25
N LEU A 59 8.00 -4.80 -11.95
CA LEU A 59 8.50 -4.12 -13.14
C LEU A 59 9.70 -3.22 -12.80
N ASP A 60 9.64 -2.51 -11.67
CA ASP A 60 10.74 -1.66 -11.22
C ASP A 60 12.01 -2.49 -10.95
N GLU A 61 11.89 -3.67 -10.34
CA GLU A 61 13.02 -4.60 -10.17
C GLU A 61 13.55 -5.13 -11.51
N VAL A 62 12.68 -5.47 -12.46
CA VAL A 62 13.08 -5.88 -13.82
C VAL A 62 13.82 -4.75 -14.52
N LEU A 63 13.41 -3.49 -14.34
CA LEU A 63 14.12 -2.33 -14.89
C LEU A 63 15.47 -2.13 -14.19
N GLN A 64 15.55 -2.33 -12.87
CA GLN A 64 16.80 -2.29 -12.11
C GLN A 64 17.80 -3.35 -12.56
N PHE A 65 17.34 -4.54 -13.01
CA PHE A 65 18.21 -5.57 -13.57
C PHE A 65 19.00 -5.10 -14.80
N PHE A 66 18.46 -4.17 -15.58
CA PHE A 66 19.16 -3.60 -16.73
C PHE A 66 20.18 -2.51 -16.34
N LEU A 67 20.23 -2.08 -15.08
CA LEU A 67 21.22 -1.12 -14.60
C LEU A 67 22.49 -1.85 -14.14
N PRO A 68 23.67 -1.53 -14.69
CA PRO A 68 24.92 -2.26 -14.44
C PRO A 68 25.46 -2.17 -13.00
N ASN A 69 24.79 -1.42 -12.12
CA ASN A 69 25.22 -1.16 -10.75
C ASN A 69 24.20 -1.63 -9.69
N ARG A 70 23.18 -2.40 -10.09
CA ARG A 70 22.17 -2.98 -9.18
C ARG A 70 21.89 -4.43 -9.52
N THR A 71 21.71 -5.24 -8.49
CA THR A 71 21.36 -6.65 -8.57
C THR A 71 19.87 -6.80 -8.31
N TYR A 72 19.17 -7.53 -9.17
CA TYR A 72 17.77 -7.93 -8.98
C TYR A 72 17.60 -8.71 -7.68
N ASP A 73 16.76 -8.23 -6.77
CA ASP A 73 16.46 -8.91 -5.50
C ASP A 73 14.98 -9.28 -5.42
N LEU A 74 14.68 -10.58 -5.35
CA LEU A 74 13.31 -11.08 -5.19
C LEU A 74 12.72 -10.72 -3.82
N VAL A 75 13.57 -10.45 -2.83
CA VAL A 75 13.14 -10.03 -1.49
C VAL A 75 12.42 -8.68 -1.55
N ASP A 76 12.85 -7.78 -2.43
CA ASP A 76 12.24 -6.46 -2.60
C ASP A 76 10.83 -6.55 -3.21
N VAL A 77 10.62 -7.46 -4.17
CA VAL A 77 9.27 -7.77 -4.69
C VAL A 77 8.35 -8.26 -3.57
N GLY A 78 8.89 -9.07 -2.64
CA GLY A 78 8.18 -9.52 -1.45
C GLY A 78 7.78 -8.36 -0.52
N PHE A 79 8.71 -7.43 -0.26
CA PHE A 79 8.43 -6.23 0.51
C PHE A 79 7.37 -5.33 -0.15
N ASN A 80 7.39 -5.20 -1.48
CA ASN A 80 6.39 -4.42 -2.22
C ASN A 80 4.98 -5.00 -2.06
N ALA A 81 4.85 -6.34 -2.06
CA ALA A 81 3.58 -7.00 -1.80
C ALA A 81 3.07 -6.79 -0.36
N ILE A 82 3.98 -6.83 0.63
CA ILE A 82 3.66 -6.54 2.03
C ILE A 82 3.20 -5.08 2.19
N ALA A 83 3.96 -4.14 1.61
CA ALA A 83 3.65 -2.72 1.61
C ALA A 83 2.26 -2.45 1.01
N ALA A 84 1.97 -3.07 -0.13
CA ALA A 84 0.68 -2.94 -0.80
C ALA A 84 -0.47 -3.46 0.06
N THR A 85 -0.28 -4.63 0.69
CA THR A 85 -1.28 -5.23 1.58
C THR A 85 -1.55 -4.35 2.79
N MET A 86 -0.49 -3.81 3.41
CA MET A 86 -0.61 -2.92 4.57
C MET A 86 -1.29 -1.59 4.20
N GLY A 87 -0.92 -0.98 3.07
CA GLY A 87 -1.50 0.29 2.60
C GLY A 87 -2.99 0.17 2.29
N VAL A 88 -3.39 -0.88 1.56
CA VAL A 88 -4.80 -1.15 1.26
C VAL A 88 -5.57 -1.50 2.53
N GLY A 89 -4.99 -2.35 3.39
CA GLY A 89 -5.60 -2.77 4.65
C GLY A 89 -5.87 -1.60 5.59
N ALA A 90 -4.89 -0.73 5.81
CA ALA A 90 -5.03 0.48 6.63
C ALA A 90 -6.12 1.41 6.07
N THR A 91 -6.13 1.63 4.75
CA THR A 91 -7.12 2.49 4.09
C THR A 91 -8.54 1.92 4.20
N ALA A 92 -8.69 0.61 3.99
CA ALA A 92 -9.97 -0.08 4.15
C ALA A 92 -10.45 -0.05 5.61
N LEU A 93 -9.56 -0.26 6.57
CA LEU A 93 -9.86 -0.22 8.00
C LEU A 93 -10.29 1.19 8.44
N MET A 94 -9.58 2.24 8.03
CA MET A 94 -9.97 3.62 8.31
C MET A 94 -11.33 3.96 7.68
N GLY A 95 -11.56 3.55 6.42
CA GLY A 95 -12.84 3.71 5.76
C GLY A 95 -13.98 2.92 6.41
N TRP A 96 -13.68 1.82 7.10
CA TRP A 96 -14.61 1.09 7.94
C TRP A 96 -14.86 1.87 9.23
N ALA A 97 -13.84 2.23 9.99
CA ALA A 97 -13.94 2.96 11.25
C ALA A 97 -14.75 4.27 11.13
N ARG A 98 -14.51 5.07 10.09
CA ARG A 98 -15.29 6.29 9.81
C ARG A 98 -16.78 6.01 9.57
N ARG A 99 -17.11 4.88 8.94
CA ARG A 99 -18.51 4.44 8.73
C ARG A 99 -19.17 3.94 10.01
N TRP A 100 -18.40 3.44 10.98
CA TRP A 100 -18.93 3.06 12.29
C TRP A 100 -19.24 4.28 13.14
N ASP A 101 -18.34 5.25 13.15
CA ASP A 101 -18.52 6.47 13.94
C ASP A 101 -19.76 7.27 13.51
N VAL A 102 -19.94 7.46 12.19
CA VAL A 102 -21.16 8.09 11.63
C VAL A 102 -22.44 7.31 12.00
N ARG A 103 -22.39 5.97 12.01
CA ARG A 103 -23.54 5.14 12.38
C ARG A 103 -23.88 5.24 13.87
N LEU A 104 -22.87 5.30 14.74
CA LEU A 104 -23.04 5.44 16.19
C LEU A 104 -23.57 6.83 16.54
N GLY A 105 -23.09 7.88 15.87
CA GLY A 105 -23.60 9.25 16.00
C GLY A 105 -25.09 9.37 15.62
N ARG A 106 -25.51 8.78 14.50
CA ARG A 106 -26.93 8.74 14.09
C ARG A 106 -27.82 7.98 15.08
N ARG A 107 -27.33 6.89 15.70
CA ARG A 107 -28.10 6.12 16.70
C ARG A 107 -28.29 6.87 18.03
N ARG A 108 -27.42 7.80 18.38
CA ARG A 108 -27.58 8.67 19.56
C ARG A 108 -28.54 9.84 19.30
N GLY A 109 -28.50 10.43 18.11
CA GLY A 109 -29.43 11.52 17.73
C GLY A 109 -30.89 11.09 17.53
N GLY A 110 -31.13 9.83 17.16
CA GLY A 110 -32.49 9.29 16.95
C GLY A 110 -33.22 8.80 18.19
N ARG A 111 -32.62 8.84 19.39
CA ARG A 111 -33.27 8.46 20.66
C ARG A 111 -33.74 9.68 21.49
N ALA A 112 -33.55 10.88 20.97
CA ALA A 112 -33.93 12.13 21.62
C ALA A 112 -35.20 12.76 21.03
N GLN A 113 -35.97 12.00 20.24
CA GLN A 113 -37.27 12.40 19.69
C GLN A 113 -38.33 11.40 20.11
#